data_AF-F2RLX0-F1
#
_entry.id   AF-F2RLX0-F1
#
_cell.length_a   1.000
_cell.length_b   1.000
_cell.length_c   1.000
_cell.angle_alpha   90.00
_cell.angle_beta   90.00
_cell.angle_gamma   90.00
#
_symmetry.space_group_name_H-M   'P 1'
#
loop_
_entity.id
_entity.type
_entity.pdbx_description
1 polymer ?
#
loop_
_entity_poly.entity_id
_entity_poly.type
_entity_poly.pdbx_seq_one_letter_code
_entity_poly.pdbx_strand_id
1 'polypeptide(L)'
;MTGNEPLAPREDPPAGGGALDLPGGQTADALRGGPSPSAAPRRPGFRVSSAVPELAAAIRPYLAGDAVREGAPSLGRSLALDDGDLVIDGRSHDLALVAGADALGQALELAVATQTGSDPLNVRFGFDRLAISAYADDLTTRKEFLTMELVRCLSTDLRVTDVREVFYDDDPRYRELLPGLDDEAHRREIAAAHAARLYTVYAVVDTVANTPVTLRARGTP
;
A
#
# COMPACT_ATOMS: atom_id res chain seq x y z
N MET A 1 6.25 26.11 -52.19
CA MET A 1 7.38 26.65 -51.40
C MET A 1 7.49 25.79 -50.14
N THR A 2 7.89 24.51 -50.22
CA THR A 2 9.28 23.97 -50.27
C THR A 2 10.21 24.57 -49.21
N GLY A 3 10.36 23.86 -48.09
CA GLY A 3 11.43 24.03 -47.11
C GLY A 3 11.83 22.66 -46.57
N ASN A 4 12.70 21.96 -47.30
CA ASN A 4 13.37 20.74 -46.87
C ASN A 4 14.60 21.17 -46.07
N GLU A 5 14.63 20.92 -44.77
CA GLU A 5 15.88 21.01 -44.00
C GLU A 5 16.68 19.71 -44.14
N PRO A 6 18.01 19.79 -44.35
CA PRO A 6 18.86 18.60 -44.45
C PRO A 6 19.18 18.02 -43.06
N LEU A 7 18.95 16.72 -42.91
CA LEU A 7 19.39 15.91 -41.78
C LEU A 7 20.93 15.89 -41.71
N ALA A 8 21.50 16.25 -40.55
CA ALA A 8 22.92 16.10 -40.27
C ALA A 8 23.32 14.61 -40.11
N PRO A 9 24.54 14.22 -40.49
CA PRO A 9 25.02 12.84 -40.36
C PRO A 9 25.27 12.47 -38.89
N ARG A 10 24.82 11.27 -38.50
CA ARG A 10 25.14 10.62 -37.23
C ARG A 10 26.58 10.11 -37.26
N GLU A 11 27.39 10.50 -36.30
CA GLU A 11 28.71 9.92 -36.04
C GLU A 11 28.54 8.62 -35.24
N ASP A 12 29.09 7.53 -35.76
CA ASP A 12 29.15 6.23 -35.09
C ASP A 12 30.20 6.24 -33.96
N PRO A 13 29.91 5.63 -32.80
CA PRO A 13 30.89 5.49 -31.73
C PRO A 13 31.93 4.38 -32.04
N PRO A 14 33.20 4.55 -31.65
CA PRO A 14 34.25 3.57 -31.91
C PRO A 14 34.09 2.31 -31.05
N ALA A 15 34.18 1.15 -31.71
CA ALA A 15 34.29 -0.16 -31.09
C ALA A 15 35.63 -0.31 -30.37
N GLY A 16 35.62 -0.08 -29.05
CA GLY A 16 36.75 -0.35 -28.15
C GLY A 16 36.67 -1.77 -27.61
N GLY A 17 37.37 -2.70 -28.26
CA GLY A 17 37.67 -4.02 -27.72
C GLY A 17 38.71 -3.94 -26.61
N GLY A 18 38.37 -4.47 -25.44
CA GLY A 18 39.29 -4.63 -24.32
C GLY A 18 39.05 -6.00 -23.69
N ALA A 19 39.78 -7.00 -24.20
CA ALA A 19 39.95 -8.28 -23.52
C ALA A 19 40.75 -8.05 -22.23
N LEU A 20 40.24 -8.51 -21.10
CA LEU A 20 41.02 -8.64 -19.88
C LEU A 20 40.94 -10.08 -19.37
N ASP A 21 42.15 -10.63 -19.25
CA ASP A 21 42.50 -11.96 -18.82
C ASP A 21 41.94 -12.32 -17.44
N LEU A 22 41.48 -13.57 -17.36
CA LEU A 22 41.25 -14.29 -16.12
C LEU A 22 42.56 -14.91 -15.64
N PRO A 23 42.99 -14.69 -14.38
CA PRO A 23 43.83 -15.64 -13.68
C PRO A 23 42.96 -16.52 -12.77
N GLY A 24 43.04 -17.83 -13.01
CA GLY A 24 42.38 -18.84 -12.21
C GLY A 24 43.05 -19.10 -10.86
N GLY A 25 42.24 -19.72 -9.98
CA GLY A 25 42.68 -20.81 -9.12
C GLY A 25 43.00 -20.45 -7.66
N GLN A 26 42.52 -21.36 -6.79
CA GLN A 26 42.82 -21.54 -5.35
C GLN A 26 41.90 -20.74 -4.41
N THR A 27 41.28 -21.29 -3.37
CA THR A 27 41.35 -22.61 -2.70
C THR A 27 40.09 -22.78 -1.86
N ALA A 28 39.77 -24.04 -1.55
CA ALA A 28 38.76 -24.43 -0.60
C ALA A 28 39.05 -23.95 0.83
N ASP A 29 37.96 -23.91 1.61
CA ASP A 29 37.90 -24.15 3.05
C ASP A 29 38.14 -22.95 3.99
N ALA A 30 37.05 -22.29 4.36
CA ALA A 30 36.93 -21.54 5.61
C ALA A 30 35.44 -21.35 6.00
N LEU A 31 34.79 -22.44 6.44
CA LEU A 31 33.61 -22.37 7.29
C LEU A 31 34.06 -21.98 8.71
N ARG A 32 33.79 -20.75 9.16
CA ARG A 32 33.51 -20.41 10.57
C ARG A 32 33.18 -18.92 10.76
N GLY A 33 31.95 -18.66 11.20
CA GLY A 33 31.64 -17.50 12.04
C GLY A 33 31.30 -16.19 11.33
N GLY A 34 30.27 -16.18 10.47
CA GLY A 34 29.62 -14.93 10.10
C GLY A 34 28.81 -14.37 11.28
N PRO A 35 28.87 -13.05 11.57
CA PRO A 35 28.05 -12.44 12.62
C PRO A 35 26.56 -12.65 12.31
N SER A 36 25.77 -12.92 13.36
CA SER A 36 24.31 -12.95 13.34
C SER A 36 23.76 -11.85 12.42
N PRO A 37 22.70 -12.13 11.63
CA PRO A 37 22.02 -11.09 10.88
C PRO A 37 21.50 -10.05 11.87
N SER A 38 22.26 -8.97 12.00
CA SER A 38 21.87 -7.72 12.62
C SER A 38 20.51 -7.37 12.04
N ALA A 39 19.52 -7.20 12.91
CA ALA A 39 18.18 -6.77 12.58
C ALA A 39 18.27 -5.68 11.51
N ALA A 40 17.85 -6.02 10.28
CA ALA A 40 17.73 -5.03 9.23
C ALA A 40 16.87 -3.89 9.77
N PRO A 41 17.25 -2.62 9.55
CA PRO A 41 16.43 -1.51 9.98
C PRO A 41 15.03 -1.73 9.39
N ARG A 42 14.03 -1.84 10.28
CA ARG A 42 12.62 -1.91 9.90
C ARG A 42 12.40 -0.74 8.97
N ARG A 43 12.18 -1.05 7.68
CA ARG A 43 11.91 0.00 6.69
C ARG A 43 10.69 0.78 7.19
N PRO A 44 10.69 2.11 7.09
CA PRO A 44 9.46 2.88 7.22
C PRO A 44 8.44 2.28 6.25
N GLY A 45 7.52 1.52 6.82
CA GLY A 45 6.63 0.62 6.10
C GLY A 45 5.23 1.12 6.32
N PHE A 46 4.51 1.28 5.22
CA PHE A 46 3.09 1.51 5.29
C PHE A 46 2.43 0.19 5.71
N ARG A 47 2.03 0.07 6.98
CA ARG A 47 1.30 -1.09 7.51
C ARG A 47 -0.18 -0.85 7.30
N VAL A 48 -0.79 -1.68 6.47
CA VAL A 48 -2.24 -1.71 6.25
C VAL A 48 -2.79 -2.82 7.13
N SER A 49 -3.92 -2.57 7.79
CA SER A 49 -4.57 -3.56 8.65
C SER A 49 -6.06 -3.53 8.39
N SER A 50 -6.60 -4.65 7.93
CA SER A 50 -7.98 -4.79 7.45
C SER A 50 -9.00 -4.92 8.58
N ALA A 51 -8.52 -5.02 9.83
CA ALA A 51 -9.37 -5.19 10.99
C ALA A 51 -8.89 -4.29 12.13
N VAL A 52 -9.49 -3.11 12.26
CA VAL A 52 -9.77 -2.57 13.58
C VAL A 52 -11.24 -2.89 13.86
N PRO A 53 -11.55 -3.99 14.57
CA PRO A 53 -12.93 -4.39 14.84
C PRO A 53 -13.71 -3.25 15.52
N GLU A 54 -13.00 -2.44 16.32
CA GLU A 54 -13.54 -1.30 17.06
C GLU A 54 -13.87 -0.10 16.16
N LEU A 55 -13.10 0.12 15.08
CA LEU A 55 -13.34 1.18 14.09
C LEU A 55 -14.43 0.75 13.10
N ALA A 56 -14.43 -0.51 12.66
CA ALA A 56 -15.53 -1.10 11.90
C ALA A 56 -16.84 -1.12 12.73
N ALA A 57 -16.74 -1.27 14.05
CA ALA A 57 -17.87 -1.19 14.97
C ALA A 57 -18.27 0.23 15.38
N ALA A 58 -17.44 1.25 15.14
CA ALA A 58 -17.76 2.61 15.54
C ALA A 58 -18.10 3.50 14.34
N ILE A 59 -17.60 3.17 13.14
CA ILE A 59 -18.17 3.51 11.81
C ILE A 59 -19.49 2.72 11.59
N ARG A 60 -20.24 2.47 12.68
CA ARG A 60 -21.59 1.90 12.68
C ARG A 60 -22.71 2.83 12.20
N PRO A 61 -22.54 4.13 11.85
CA PRO A 61 -23.61 4.84 11.14
C PRO A 61 -23.82 4.30 9.71
N TYR A 62 -22.87 3.53 9.17
CA TYR A 62 -22.83 3.13 7.76
C TYR A 62 -22.87 1.61 7.52
N LEU A 63 -23.47 0.82 8.43
CA LEU A 63 -23.83 -0.56 8.10
C LEU A 63 -25.12 -0.62 7.28
N ALA A 64 -25.00 -1.07 6.03
CA ALA A 64 -26.01 -1.94 5.44
C ALA A 64 -25.45 -3.37 5.38
N GLY A 65 -25.74 -4.14 6.43
CA GLY A 65 -26.01 -5.59 6.39
C GLY A 65 -24.87 -6.56 6.05
N ASP A 66 -24.56 -7.43 7.00
CA ASP A 66 -23.95 -8.76 6.84
C ASP A 66 -24.73 -9.72 5.88
N ALA A 67 -25.69 -9.22 5.12
CA ALA A 67 -26.37 -9.98 4.10
C ALA A 67 -25.76 -9.61 2.75
N VAL A 68 -24.80 -10.42 2.29
CA VAL A 68 -24.50 -10.50 0.84
C VAL A 68 -25.86 -10.63 0.15
N ARG A 69 -26.29 -9.57 -0.54
CA ARG A 69 -27.56 -9.60 -1.26
C ARG A 69 -27.46 -10.71 -2.29
N GLU A 70 -28.42 -11.61 -2.28
CA GLU A 70 -28.50 -12.66 -3.29
C GLU A 70 -28.48 -12.02 -4.68
N GLY A 71 -27.51 -12.38 -5.51
CA GLY A 71 -27.27 -11.78 -6.84
C GLY A 71 -26.32 -10.57 -6.88
N ALA A 72 -25.71 -10.15 -5.77
CA ALA A 72 -24.67 -9.12 -5.78
C ALA A 72 -23.43 -9.58 -6.58
N PRO A 73 -22.75 -8.69 -7.31
CA PRO A 73 -21.49 -9.00 -7.96
C PRO A 73 -20.46 -9.55 -6.97
N SER A 74 -19.71 -10.57 -7.38
CA SER A 74 -18.64 -11.14 -6.55
C SER A 74 -17.52 -10.11 -6.36
N LEU A 75 -17.09 -9.93 -5.10
CA LEU A 75 -15.89 -9.15 -4.77
C LEU A 75 -14.60 -9.98 -4.92
N GLY A 76 -14.69 -11.20 -5.43
CA GLY A 76 -13.55 -12.05 -5.77
C GLY A 76 -13.10 -13.00 -4.67
N ARG A 77 -12.03 -13.73 -4.96
CA ARG A 77 -11.35 -14.67 -4.07
C ARG A 77 -9.85 -14.55 -4.30
N SER A 78 -9.05 -14.70 -3.25
CA SER A 78 -7.59 -14.63 -3.30
C SER A 78 -6.97 -15.63 -2.32
N LEU A 79 -5.66 -15.83 -2.45
CA LEU A 79 -4.85 -16.43 -1.40
C LEU A 79 -4.78 -15.46 -0.22
N ALA A 80 -4.93 -15.98 1.00
CA ALA A 80 -4.81 -15.18 2.21
C ALA A 80 -3.35 -14.80 2.45
N LEU A 81 -3.13 -13.53 2.81
CA LEU A 81 -1.83 -12.98 3.15
C LEU A 81 -1.81 -12.51 4.61
N ASP A 82 -0.69 -12.71 5.29
CA ASP A 82 -0.40 -12.14 6.60
C ASP A 82 0.95 -11.42 6.55
N ASP A 83 0.94 -10.10 6.74
CA ASP A 83 2.11 -9.21 6.56
C ASP A 83 2.87 -9.44 5.22
N GLY A 84 2.14 -9.85 4.17
CA GLY A 84 2.67 -10.11 2.82
C GLY A 84 3.06 -11.57 2.55
N ASP A 85 3.04 -12.43 3.56
CA ASP A 85 3.34 -13.85 3.44
C ASP A 85 2.08 -14.69 3.21
N LEU A 86 2.22 -15.77 2.44
CA LEU A 86 1.12 -16.71 2.19
C LEU A 86 0.76 -17.49 3.45
N VAL A 87 -0.53 -17.53 3.78
CA VAL A 87 -1.03 -18.27 4.94
C VAL A 87 -1.37 -19.71 4.54
N ILE A 88 -0.98 -20.67 5.38
CA ILE A 88 -1.36 -22.08 5.24
C ILE A 88 -2.56 -22.36 6.14
N ASP A 89 -3.59 -23.02 5.61
CA ASP A 89 -4.72 -23.50 6.41
C ASP A 89 -4.27 -24.66 7.31
N GLY A 90 -4.35 -24.45 8.63
CA GLY A 90 -3.95 -25.43 9.63
C GLY A 90 -4.78 -26.72 9.65
N ARG A 91 -5.92 -26.78 8.95
CA ARG A 91 -6.75 -27.98 8.85
C ARG A 91 -6.46 -28.83 7.62
N SER A 92 -6.30 -28.19 6.46
CA SER A 92 -6.09 -28.87 5.17
C SER A 92 -4.62 -29.00 4.77
N HIS A 93 -3.73 -28.19 5.37
CA HIS A 93 -2.35 -27.96 4.91
C HIS A 93 -2.25 -27.37 3.48
N ASP A 94 -3.36 -26.89 2.92
CA ASP A 94 -3.37 -26.13 1.67
C ASP A 94 -3.15 -24.62 1.94
N LEU A 95 -2.98 -23.83 0.87
CA LEU A 95 -2.97 -22.37 0.98
C LEU A 95 -4.35 -21.87 1.42
N ALA A 96 -4.37 -21.04 2.45
CA ALA A 96 -5.60 -20.43 2.93
C ALA A 96 -6.18 -19.47 1.88
N LEU A 97 -7.51 -19.45 1.77
CA LEU A 97 -8.24 -18.60 0.84
C LEU A 97 -9.03 -17.55 1.60
N VAL A 98 -9.07 -16.36 1.02
CA VAL A 98 -9.93 -15.24 1.43
C VAL A 98 -10.93 -14.93 0.31
N ALA A 99 -12.14 -14.50 0.66
CA ALA A 99 -13.22 -14.25 -0.29
C ALA A 99 -14.00 -12.98 0.05
N GLY A 100 -14.73 -12.45 -0.93
CA GLY A 100 -15.68 -11.36 -0.69
C GLY A 100 -14.98 -10.05 -0.29
N ALA A 101 -15.55 -9.37 0.70
CA ALA A 101 -15.03 -8.08 1.18
C ALA A 101 -13.60 -8.19 1.71
N ASP A 102 -13.24 -9.30 2.37
CA ASP A 102 -11.89 -9.51 2.90
C ASP A 102 -10.86 -9.65 1.76
N ALA A 103 -11.23 -10.32 0.66
CA ALA A 103 -10.37 -10.47 -0.50
C ALA A 103 -10.17 -9.14 -1.24
N LEU A 104 -11.21 -8.30 -1.31
CA LEU A 104 -11.09 -6.94 -1.82
C LEU A 104 -10.23 -6.10 -0.89
N GLY A 105 -10.50 -6.13 0.42
CA GLY A 105 -9.72 -5.44 1.44
C GLY A 105 -8.23 -5.72 1.23
N GLN A 106 -7.83 -6.98 1.31
CA GLN A 106 -6.44 -7.42 1.10
C GLN A 106 -5.84 -6.94 -0.24
N ALA A 107 -6.61 -6.94 -1.33
CA ALA A 107 -6.14 -6.43 -2.62
C ALA A 107 -5.86 -4.92 -2.59
N LEU A 108 -6.74 -4.14 -1.97
CA LEU A 108 -6.55 -2.71 -1.75
C LEU A 108 -5.36 -2.45 -0.82
N GLU A 109 -5.19 -3.26 0.22
CA GLU A 109 -4.03 -3.19 1.11
C GLU A 109 -2.73 -3.39 0.34
N LEU A 110 -2.69 -4.44 -0.49
CA LEU A 110 -1.54 -4.76 -1.32
C LEU A 110 -1.24 -3.63 -2.32
N ALA A 111 -2.28 -3.03 -2.92
CA ALA A 111 -2.10 -1.89 -3.81
C ALA A 111 -1.44 -0.71 -3.11
N VAL A 112 -1.92 -0.31 -1.91
CA VAL A 112 -1.30 0.80 -1.17
C VAL A 112 0.10 0.43 -0.64
N ALA A 113 0.29 -0.84 -0.26
CA ALA A 113 1.57 -1.41 0.19
C ALA A 113 2.57 -1.68 -0.94
N THR A 114 2.21 -1.45 -2.21
CA THR A 114 3.13 -1.55 -3.36
C THR A 114 3.50 -0.16 -3.87
N GLN A 115 4.80 0.08 -4.17
CA GLN A 115 5.24 1.35 -4.75
C GLN A 115 4.86 1.39 -6.23
N THR A 116 4.30 2.50 -6.69
CA THR A 116 4.02 2.66 -8.13
C THR A 116 5.28 2.46 -8.96
N GLY A 117 5.18 1.63 -10.00
CA GLY A 117 6.29 1.29 -10.89
C GLY A 117 7.17 0.13 -10.44
N SER A 118 6.94 -0.46 -9.25
CA SER A 118 7.74 -1.60 -8.78
C SER A 118 7.35 -2.94 -9.43
N ASP A 119 6.13 -3.04 -9.95
CA ASP A 119 5.68 -4.21 -10.71
C ASP A 119 6.10 -4.07 -12.19
N PRO A 120 6.97 -4.96 -12.71
CA PRO A 120 7.46 -4.88 -14.09
C PRO A 120 6.37 -5.15 -15.14
N LEU A 121 5.28 -5.82 -14.77
CA LEU A 121 4.17 -6.14 -15.67
C LEU A 121 3.05 -5.09 -15.57
N ASN A 122 2.93 -4.42 -14.43
CA ASN A 122 1.94 -3.38 -14.21
C ASN A 122 2.53 -2.15 -13.53
N VAL A 123 3.25 -1.32 -14.32
CA VAL A 123 3.92 -0.11 -13.81
C VAL A 123 2.97 0.94 -13.23
N ARG A 124 1.66 0.86 -13.50
CA ARG A 124 0.64 1.77 -12.97
C ARG A 124 0.06 1.29 -11.64
N PHE A 125 0.28 0.03 -11.29
CA PHE A 125 -0.16 -0.53 -10.02
C PHE A 125 0.66 0.04 -8.87
N GLY A 126 -0.02 0.29 -7.75
CA GLY A 126 0.59 0.76 -6.52
C GLY A 126 0.31 2.21 -6.19
N PHE A 127 0.88 2.62 -5.07
CA PHE A 127 0.78 3.95 -4.48
C PHE A 127 2.15 4.63 -4.52
N ASP A 128 2.20 5.90 -4.93
CA ASP A 128 3.46 6.61 -5.11
C ASP A 128 3.92 7.30 -3.81
N ARG A 129 4.71 6.58 -3.01
CA ARG A 129 5.20 7.11 -1.73
C ARG A 129 6.32 8.11 -1.91
N LEU A 130 7.15 7.91 -2.93
CA LEU A 130 8.31 8.75 -3.17
C LEU A 130 7.89 10.17 -3.52
N ALA A 131 6.79 10.33 -4.27
CA ALA A 131 6.25 11.64 -4.60
C ALA A 131 5.82 12.46 -3.36
N ILE A 132 5.35 11.82 -2.28
CA ILE A 132 4.98 12.50 -1.04
C ILE A 132 6.16 13.28 -0.46
N SER A 133 7.34 12.66 -0.44
CA SER A 133 8.55 13.28 0.08
C SER A 133 9.10 14.38 -0.82
N ALA A 134 8.77 14.34 -2.12
CA ALA A 134 9.31 15.26 -3.12
C ALA A 134 8.48 16.54 -3.30
N TYR A 135 7.16 16.48 -3.07
CA TYR A 135 6.24 17.56 -3.45
C TYR A 135 5.46 18.20 -2.29
N ALA A 136 5.51 17.64 -1.08
CA ALA A 136 4.71 18.11 0.04
C ALA A 136 5.57 18.59 1.22
N ASP A 137 5.88 19.89 1.21
CA ASP A 137 6.74 20.53 2.23
C ASP A 137 6.00 20.73 3.56
N ASP A 138 4.74 21.15 3.54
CA ASP A 138 3.89 21.32 4.73
C ASP A 138 2.91 20.16 4.94
N LEU A 139 2.35 20.09 6.16
CA LEU A 139 1.46 19.01 6.57
C LEU A 139 0.15 18.99 5.78
N THR A 140 -0.42 20.16 5.48
CA THR A 140 -1.72 20.27 4.80
C THR A 140 -1.58 19.77 3.37
N THR A 141 -0.59 20.29 2.62
CA THR A 141 -0.31 19.81 1.26
C THR A 141 0.07 18.33 1.25
N ARG A 142 0.74 17.82 2.29
CA ARG A 142 1.02 16.38 2.41
C ARG A 142 -0.23 15.54 2.55
N LYS A 143 -1.18 15.95 3.38
CA LYS A 143 -2.47 15.27 3.51
C LYS A 143 -3.27 15.36 2.21
N GLU A 144 -3.31 16.50 1.55
CA GLU A 144 -4.00 16.63 0.26
C GLU A 144 -3.40 15.69 -0.79
N PHE A 145 -2.07 15.64 -0.88
CA PHE A 145 -1.37 14.74 -1.80
C PHE A 145 -1.61 13.26 -1.47
N LEU A 146 -1.50 12.89 -0.18
CA LEU A 146 -1.82 11.55 0.31
C LEU A 146 -3.25 11.13 -0.05
N THR A 147 -4.22 12.02 0.17
CA THR A 147 -5.62 11.77 -0.18
C THR A 147 -5.80 11.58 -1.67
N MET A 148 -5.22 12.44 -2.50
CA MET A 148 -5.30 12.33 -3.96
C MET A 148 -4.69 11.03 -4.48
N GLU A 149 -3.48 10.68 -4.02
CA GLU A 149 -2.81 9.43 -4.41
C GLU A 149 -3.56 8.19 -3.92
N LEU A 150 -4.16 8.26 -2.73
CA LEU A 150 -4.95 7.15 -2.19
C LEU A 150 -6.21 6.94 -3.04
N VAL A 151 -6.94 8.01 -3.35
CA VAL A 151 -8.11 7.94 -4.23
C VAL A 151 -7.72 7.41 -5.61
N ARG A 152 -6.62 7.89 -6.21
CA ARG A 152 -6.11 7.38 -7.50
C ARG A 152 -5.82 5.87 -7.43
N CYS A 153 -5.11 5.43 -6.38
CA CYS A 153 -4.72 4.04 -6.19
C CYS A 153 -5.96 3.14 -6.02
N LEU A 154 -6.88 3.51 -5.13
CA LEU A 154 -8.06 2.70 -4.81
C LEU A 154 -9.04 2.62 -5.99
N SER A 155 -9.26 3.73 -6.69
CA SER A 155 -10.15 3.79 -7.86
C SER A 155 -9.62 3.02 -9.09
N THR A 156 -8.40 2.48 -9.03
CA THR A 156 -7.87 1.61 -10.10
C THR A 156 -8.47 0.20 -10.04
N ASP A 157 -8.97 -0.25 -8.89
CA ASP A 157 -9.63 -1.55 -8.76
C ASP A 157 -11.08 -1.47 -9.27
N LEU A 158 -11.44 -2.28 -10.26
CA LEU A 158 -12.77 -2.26 -10.89
C LEU A 158 -13.92 -2.63 -9.95
N ARG A 159 -13.62 -3.21 -8.78
CA ARG A 159 -14.63 -3.55 -7.76
C ARG A 159 -14.98 -2.35 -6.88
N VAL A 160 -14.15 -1.30 -6.91
CA VAL A 160 -14.39 -0.02 -6.23
C VAL A 160 -15.24 0.86 -7.13
N THR A 161 -16.39 1.30 -6.63
CA THR A 161 -17.28 2.22 -7.36
C THR A 161 -17.04 3.66 -6.99
N ASP A 162 -16.78 3.93 -5.71
CA ASP A 162 -16.53 5.27 -5.19
C ASP A 162 -15.67 5.24 -3.93
N VAL A 163 -14.82 6.25 -3.75
CA VAL A 163 -14.09 6.48 -2.49
C VAL A 163 -14.83 7.58 -1.75
N ARG A 164 -15.80 7.19 -0.92
CA ARG A 164 -16.71 8.11 -0.24
C ARG A 164 -16.01 9.14 0.62
N GLU A 165 -15.02 8.67 1.37
CA GLU A 165 -14.38 9.49 2.38
C GLU A 165 -12.95 9.04 2.65
N VAL A 166 -12.07 10.01 2.88
CA VAL A 166 -10.72 9.81 3.39
C VAL A 166 -10.53 10.74 4.58
N PHE A 167 -10.10 10.20 5.71
CA PHE A 167 -9.87 10.97 6.93
C PHE A 167 -8.62 10.48 7.67
N TYR A 168 -8.02 11.37 8.44
CA TYR A 168 -6.79 11.13 9.19
C TYR A 168 -7.10 10.91 10.68
N ASP A 169 -6.17 10.27 11.40
CA ASP A 169 -6.29 10.04 12.84
C ASP A 169 -6.34 11.32 13.68
N ASP A 170 -5.81 12.43 13.18
CA ASP A 170 -5.86 13.75 13.82
C ASP A 170 -7.04 14.63 13.39
N ASP A 171 -7.89 14.16 12.47
CA ASP A 171 -9.07 14.92 12.03
C ASP A 171 -10.21 14.83 13.06
N PRO A 172 -11.02 15.89 13.25
CA PRO A 172 -12.17 15.86 14.14
C PRO A 172 -13.17 14.75 13.82
N ARG A 173 -13.33 14.42 12.52
CA ARG A 173 -14.21 13.34 12.05
C ARG A 173 -13.82 11.95 12.57
N TYR A 174 -12.54 11.73 12.84
CA TYR A 174 -12.09 10.47 13.44
C TYR A 174 -12.81 10.21 14.78
N ARG A 175 -13.06 11.27 15.56
CA ARG A 175 -13.78 11.17 16.84
C ARG A 175 -15.27 10.95 16.68
N GLU A 176 -15.88 11.56 15.68
CA GLU A 176 -17.29 11.35 15.36
C GLU A 176 -17.56 9.88 14.98
N LEU A 177 -16.56 9.23 14.39
CA LEU A 177 -16.60 7.83 14.00
C LEU A 177 -16.19 6.86 15.13
N LEU A 178 -15.60 7.31 16.24
CA LEU A 178 -15.29 6.49 17.43
C LEU A 178 -15.84 7.09 18.73
N PRO A 179 -17.17 7.17 18.91
CA PRO A 179 -17.75 7.64 20.16
C PRO A 179 -17.43 6.65 21.29
N GLY A 180 -16.51 7.03 22.20
CA GLY A 180 -16.12 6.22 23.37
C GLY A 180 -14.62 6.05 23.58
N LEU A 181 -13.79 6.56 22.67
CA LEU A 181 -12.34 6.57 22.85
C LEU A 181 -11.96 7.53 24.00
N ASP A 182 -11.03 7.14 24.88
CA ASP A 182 -10.47 8.04 25.90
C ASP A 182 -9.70 9.18 25.20
N ASP A 183 -10.28 10.38 25.21
CA ASP A 183 -9.76 11.58 24.55
C ASP A 183 -8.32 11.91 24.94
N GLU A 184 -7.90 11.55 26.15
CA GLU A 184 -6.56 11.84 26.64
C GLU A 184 -5.54 10.77 26.25
N ALA A 185 -5.93 9.51 26.24
CA ALA A 185 -5.11 8.43 25.66
C ALA A 185 -4.92 8.64 24.15
N HIS A 186 -5.99 8.98 23.44
CA HIS A 186 -5.95 9.18 22.00
C HIS A 186 -5.09 10.38 21.59
N ARG A 187 -5.22 11.53 22.28
CA ARG A 187 -4.34 12.69 22.03
C ARG A 187 -2.87 12.36 22.28
N ARG A 188 -2.57 11.54 23.31
CA ARG A 188 -1.20 11.08 23.57
C ARG A 188 -0.68 10.17 22.46
N GLU A 189 -1.51 9.28 21.94
CA GLU A 189 -1.16 8.40 20.83
C GLU A 189 -0.90 9.20 19.54
N ILE A 190 -1.79 10.14 19.19
CA ILE A 190 -1.61 11.03 18.03
C ILE A 190 -0.33 11.86 18.19
N ALA A 191 -0.12 12.47 19.36
CA ALA A 191 1.09 13.26 19.61
C ALA A 191 2.37 12.43 19.46
N ALA A 192 2.36 11.19 19.96
CA ALA A 192 3.48 10.26 19.80
C ALA A 192 3.67 9.83 18.34
N ALA A 193 2.58 9.55 17.62
CA ALA A 193 2.61 9.22 16.20
C ALA A 193 3.15 10.40 15.36
N HIS A 194 2.68 11.61 15.61
CA HIS A 194 3.14 12.83 14.96
C HIS A 194 4.61 13.13 15.25
N ALA A 195 5.07 12.92 16.49
CA ALA A 195 6.48 13.02 16.85
C ALA A 195 7.33 12.00 16.08
N ALA A 196 6.79 10.81 15.82
CA ALA A 196 7.41 9.78 14.98
C ALA A 196 7.18 9.97 13.47
N ARG A 197 6.49 11.05 13.06
CA ARG A 197 6.05 11.30 11.67
C ARG A 197 5.25 10.15 11.07
N LEU A 198 4.51 9.42 11.89
CA LEU A 198 3.59 8.37 11.48
C LEU A 198 2.21 8.97 11.29
N TYR A 199 1.63 8.78 10.11
CA TYR A 199 0.25 9.17 9.79
C TYR A 199 -0.58 7.91 9.59
N THR A 200 -1.79 7.92 10.15
CA THR A 200 -2.80 6.90 9.87
C THR A 200 -3.91 7.52 9.06
N VAL A 201 -4.16 6.94 7.89
CA VAL A 201 -5.23 7.33 6.97
C VAL A 201 -6.27 6.22 6.96
N TYR A 202 -7.53 6.63 6.89
CA TYR A 202 -8.67 5.76 6.74
C TYR A 202 -9.41 6.13 5.46
N ALA A 203 -9.84 5.13 4.70
CA ALA A 203 -10.65 5.34 3.51
C ALA A 203 -11.91 4.47 3.57
N VAL A 204 -13.07 5.08 3.36
CA VAL A 204 -14.34 4.37 3.21
C VAL A 204 -14.66 4.26 1.73
N VAL A 205 -14.83 3.04 1.26
CA VAL A 205 -14.92 2.71 -0.16
C VAL A 205 -16.23 1.99 -0.43
N ASP A 206 -17.03 2.52 -1.35
CA ASP A 206 -18.19 1.83 -1.89
C ASP A 206 -17.76 0.85 -2.97
N THR A 207 -18.43 -0.29 -3.02
CA THR A 207 -18.09 -1.39 -3.93
C THR A 207 -19.23 -1.71 -4.88
N VAL A 208 -18.91 -2.42 -5.96
CA VAL A 208 -19.91 -2.93 -6.93
C VAL A 208 -20.96 -3.86 -6.29
N ALA A 209 -20.67 -4.44 -5.12
CA ALA A 209 -21.60 -5.25 -4.35
C ALA A 209 -22.52 -4.42 -3.44
N ASN A 210 -22.37 -3.09 -3.40
CA ASN A 210 -22.99 -2.18 -2.43
C ASN A 210 -22.64 -2.51 -0.98
N THR A 211 -21.48 -3.14 -0.75
CA THR A 211 -20.94 -3.40 0.58
C THR A 211 -19.77 -2.46 0.81
N PRO A 212 -19.87 -1.50 1.74
CA PRO A 212 -18.75 -0.59 2.01
C PRO A 212 -17.60 -1.34 2.65
N VAL A 213 -16.37 -0.99 2.26
CA VAL A 213 -15.12 -1.50 2.85
C VAL A 213 -14.36 -0.33 3.44
N THR A 214 -13.85 -0.50 4.66
CA THR A 214 -12.98 0.50 5.30
C THR A 214 -11.55 0.01 5.25
N LEU A 215 -10.66 0.82 4.67
CA LEU A 215 -9.23 0.59 4.63
C LEU A 215 -8.55 1.42 5.71
N ARG A 216 -7.61 0.83 6.46
CA ARG A 216 -6.73 1.56 7.38
C ARG A 216 -5.29 1.41 6.94
N ALA A 217 -4.60 2.53 6.90
CA ALA A 217 -3.41 2.70 6.11
C ALA A 217 -2.40 3.53 6.95
N ARG A 218 -1.34 2.94 7.50
CA ARG A 218 -0.42 3.64 8.42
C ARG A 218 1.00 3.67 7.89
N GLY A 219 1.64 4.82 7.73
CA GLY A 219 3.06 4.88 7.35
C GLY A 219 3.76 6.15 7.80
N THR A 220 5.08 6.17 7.63
CA THR A 220 5.83 7.43 7.62
C THR A 220 5.90 7.97 6.19
N PRO A 221 6.01 9.29 6.01
CA PRO A 221 6.48 9.83 4.73
C PRO A 221 7.91 9.37 4.44
#